data_AF-A0A518AIG0-F1
#
_entry.id   AF-A0A518AIG0-F1
#
_cell.length_a   1.000
_cell.length_b   1.000
_cell.length_c   1.000
_cell.angle_alpha   90.00
_cell.angle_beta   90.00
_cell.angle_gamma   90.00
#
_symmetry.space_group_name_H-M   'P 1'
#
loop_
_entity.id
_entity.type
_entity.pdbx_description
1 polymer ?
#
loop_
_entity_poly.entity_id
_entity_poly.type
_entity_poly.pdbx_seq_one_letter_code
_entity_poly.pdbx_strand_id
1 'polypeptide(L)'
;MSRDSLDHSFRTTTVPLSATITMLRRLLQSIGWLIALVLAMWLWVHSTQQYYASIAPSMPGLRYSVFREQHEPASNYVLTDSAGNKYLESIAPLPPMWMLPSGAPAYVFDAKGVLVTWTSDSGDDPTYQQRWRSLPRTKLPDLKADPYPL
;
A
#
# COMPACT_ATOMS: atom_id res chain seq x y z
N MET A 1 -73.68 -15.83 -28.29
CA MET A 1 -72.55 -14.91 -28.01
C MET A 1 -72.26 -14.98 -26.52
N SER A 2 -71.21 -15.71 -26.14
CA SER A 2 -70.85 -16.00 -24.74
C SER A 2 -70.23 -14.76 -24.08
N ARG A 3 -70.75 -14.37 -22.91
CA ARG A 3 -70.09 -13.43 -21.99
C ARG A 3 -69.45 -14.27 -20.89
N ASP A 4 -68.19 -14.62 -21.09
CA ASP A 4 -67.39 -15.24 -20.04
C ASP A 4 -67.07 -14.18 -18.99
N SER A 5 -67.78 -14.27 -17.86
CA SER A 5 -67.60 -13.44 -16.67
C SER A 5 -66.31 -13.84 -15.97
N LEU A 6 -65.24 -13.07 -16.18
CA LEU A 6 -63.99 -13.18 -15.42
C LEU A 6 -64.23 -12.69 -13.98
N ASP A 7 -64.56 -13.62 -13.08
CA ASP A 7 -64.57 -13.39 -11.63
C ASP A 7 -63.12 -13.19 -11.13
N HIS A 8 -62.63 -11.96 -11.24
CA HIS A 8 -61.42 -11.52 -10.56
C HIS A 8 -61.70 -11.35 -9.06
N SER A 9 -61.73 -12.47 -8.34
CA SER A 9 -61.65 -12.46 -6.88
C SER A 9 -60.29 -11.89 -6.45
N PHE A 10 -60.29 -10.60 -6.08
CA PHE A 10 -59.13 -9.95 -5.48
C PHE A 10 -58.86 -10.56 -4.11
N ARG A 11 -57.98 -11.56 -4.06
CA ARG A 11 -57.39 -12.02 -2.80
C ARG A 11 -56.39 -10.96 -2.33
N THR A 12 -56.77 -10.22 -1.30
CA THR A 12 -55.84 -9.34 -0.58
C THR A 12 -54.89 -10.18 0.25
N THR A 13 -53.65 -10.34 -0.23
CA THR A 13 -52.57 -10.97 0.53
C THR A 13 -52.11 -10.02 1.63
N THR A 14 -52.67 -10.14 2.83
CA THR A 14 -52.17 -9.43 4.01
C THR A 14 -50.85 -10.05 4.46
N VAL A 15 -49.76 -9.31 4.34
CA VAL A 15 -48.46 -9.73 4.90
C VAL A 15 -48.53 -9.59 6.44
N PRO A 16 -48.15 -10.62 7.21
CA PRO A 16 -48.19 -10.54 8.66
C PRO A 16 -47.16 -9.52 9.18
N LEU A 17 -47.55 -8.71 10.17
CA LEU A 17 -46.72 -7.68 10.79
C LEU A 17 -45.37 -8.22 11.33
N SER A 18 -45.34 -9.47 11.78
CA SER A 18 -44.10 -10.12 12.24
C SER A 18 -43.07 -10.32 11.13
N ALA A 19 -43.53 -10.57 9.89
CA ALA A 19 -42.65 -10.70 8.73
C ALA A 19 -42.05 -9.35 8.35
N THR A 20 -42.84 -8.27 8.38
CA THR A 20 -42.34 -6.92 8.04
C THR A 20 -41.31 -6.42 9.06
N ILE A 21 -41.52 -6.66 10.36
CA ILE A 21 -40.54 -6.32 11.42
C ILE A 21 -39.23 -7.10 11.24
N THR A 22 -39.31 -8.40 10.95
CA THR A 22 -38.12 -9.24 10.74
C THR A 22 -37.34 -8.79 9.52
N MET A 23 -38.02 -8.44 8.43
CA MET A 23 -37.38 -7.89 7.23
C MET A 23 -36.69 -6.56 7.50
N LEU A 24 -37.34 -5.63 8.22
CA LEU A 24 -36.76 -4.34 8.58
C LEU A 24 -35.49 -4.50 9.44
N ARG A 25 -35.53 -5.39 10.45
CA ARG A 25 -34.36 -5.66 11.29
C ARG A 25 -33.18 -6.20 10.48
N ARG A 26 -33.42 -7.12 9.55
CA ARG A 26 -32.37 -7.66 8.66
C ARG A 26 -31.81 -6.57 7.76
N LEU A 27 -32.65 -5.71 7.21
CA LEU A 27 -32.21 -4.59 6.37
C LEU A 27 -31.32 -3.62 7.15
N LEU A 28 -31.75 -3.19 8.34
CA LEU A 28 -30.96 -2.29 9.20
C LEU A 28 -29.63 -2.92 9.61
N GLN A 29 -29.63 -4.23 9.92
CA GLN A 29 -28.40 -4.96 10.23
C GLN A 29 -27.44 -4.99 9.03
N SER A 30 -27.95 -5.26 7.82
CA SER A 30 -27.13 -5.24 6.60
C SER A 30 -26.56 -3.85 6.31
N ILE A 31 -27.34 -2.79 6.51
CA ILE A 31 -26.86 -1.40 6.39
C ILE A 31 -25.76 -1.12 7.42
N GLY A 32 -25.95 -1.56 8.67
CA GLY A 32 -24.94 -1.43 9.72
C GLY A 32 -23.61 -2.09 9.35
N TRP A 33 -23.65 -3.31 8.80
CA TRP A 33 -22.45 -3.99 8.31
C TRP A 33 -21.78 -3.27 7.14
N LEU A 34 -22.57 -2.77 6.19
CA LEU A 34 -22.04 -2.00 5.06
C LEU A 34 -21.31 -0.74 5.54
N ILE A 35 -21.90 0.00 6.48
CA ILE A 35 -21.28 1.20 7.07
C ILE A 35 -19.97 0.82 7.78
N ALA A 36 -19.96 -0.26 8.56
CA ALA A 36 -18.77 -0.72 9.27
C ALA A 36 -17.63 -1.09 8.28
N LEU A 37 -17.95 -1.76 7.18
CA LEU A 37 -16.97 -2.10 6.14
C LEU A 37 -16.40 -0.86 5.46
N VAL A 38 -17.24 0.13 5.14
CA VAL A 38 -16.80 1.39 4.54
C VAL A 38 -15.88 2.16 5.49
N LEU A 39 -16.21 2.22 6.78
CA LEU A 39 -15.36 2.88 7.79
C LEU A 39 -14.02 2.16 7.97
N ALA A 40 -14.02 0.83 8.01
CA ALA A 40 -12.79 0.04 8.10
C ALA A 40 -11.90 0.27 6.87
N MET A 41 -12.48 0.28 5.67
CA MET A 41 -11.76 0.57 4.43
C MET A 41 -11.20 2.00 4.43
N TRP A 42 -11.98 2.99 4.85
CA TRP A 42 -11.54 4.39 4.95
C TRP A 42 -10.35 4.53 5.92
N LEU A 43 -10.45 3.90 7.10
CA LEU A 43 -9.38 3.92 8.10
C LEU A 43 -8.10 3.27 7.56
N TRP A 44 -8.23 2.15 6.85
CA TRP A 44 -7.11 1.44 6.23
C TRP A 44 -6.41 2.25 5.12
N VAL A 45 -7.17 2.93 4.26
CA VAL A 45 -6.60 3.83 3.24
C VAL A 45 -5.85 4.97 3.92
N HIS A 46 -6.46 5.58 4.93
CA HIS A 46 -5.85 6.71 5.63
C HIS A 46 -4.57 6.30 6.38
N SER A 47 -4.56 5.16 7.08
CA SER A 47 -3.37 4.66 7.77
C SER A 47 -2.25 4.32 6.80
N THR A 48 -2.58 3.75 5.64
CA THR A 48 -1.62 3.46 4.56
C THR A 48 -0.99 4.76 4.03
N GLN A 49 -1.80 5.79 3.76
CA GLN A 49 -1.30 7.09 3.31
C GLN A 49 -0.41 7.77 4.35
N GLN A 50 -0.81 7.75 5.62
CA GLN A 50 -0.01 8.31 6.71
C GLN A 50 1.33 7.60 6.86
N TYR A 51 1.36 6.26 6.77
CA TYR A 51 2.60 5.51 6.79
C TYR A 51 3.52 5.93 5.65
N TYR A 52 3.03 5.96 4.41
CA TYR A 52 3.86 6.34 3.26
C TYR A 52 4.36 7.79 3.35
N ALA A 53 3.54 8.70 3.86
CA ALA A 53 3.97 10.07 4.13
C ALA A 53 5.07 10.14 5.21
N SER A 54 5.03 9.25 6.21
CA SER A 54 5.99 9.22 7.31
C SER A 54 7.39 8.71 6.90
N ILE A 55 7.47 7.85 5.89
CA ILE A 55 8.73 7.32 5.37
C ILE A 55 9.24 8.10 4.14
N ALA A 56 8.44 9.02 3.60
CA ALA A 56 8.85 9.81 2.46
C ALA A 56 10.05 10.70 2.84
N PRO A 57 11.09 10.78 2.01
CA PRO A 57 12.23 11.66 2.24
C PRO A 57 11.75 13.11 2.22
N SER A 58 12.13 13.87 3.25
CA SER A 58 11.60 15.20 3.50
C SER A 58 12.06 16.26 2.49
N MET A 59 13.19 16.06 1.80
CA MET A 59 13.76 17.05 0.90
C MET A 59 14.54 16.42 -0.28
N PRO A 60 14.53 17.05 -1.47
CA PRO A 60 15.50 16.76 -2.52
C PRO A 60 16.92 16.93 -1.99
N GLY A 61 17.81 16.01 -2.35
CA GLY A 61 19.21 16.07 -1.93
C GLY A 61 19.49 15.55 -0.51
N LEU A 62 18.57 14.79 0.08
CA LEU A 62 18.79 14.09 1.35
C LEU A 62 20.10 13.29 1.31
N ARG A 63 20.98 13.52 2.29
CA ARG A 63 22.25 12.80 2.40
C ARG A 63 22.07 11.48 3.13
N TYR A 64 22.81 10.44 2.73
CA TYR A 64 22.77 9.13 3.38
C TYR A 64 23.08 9.20 4.87
N SER A 65 24.06 10.04 5.27
CA SER A 65 24.42 10.24 6.67
C SER A 65 23.25 10.75 7.52
N VAL A 66 22.39 11.62 6.97
CA VAL A 66 21.19 12.11 7.66
C VAL A 66 20.07 11.06 7.60
N PHE A 67 19.92 10.39 6.45
CA PHE A 67 18.91 9.35 6.27
C PHE A 67 19.04 8.22 7.30
N ARG A 68 20.27 7.73 7.52
CA ARG A 68 20.55 6.61 8.43
C ARG A 68 20.38 6.94 9.92
N GLU A 69 20.35 8.22 10.28
CA GLU A 69 20.02 8.64 11.65
C GLU A 69 18.52 8.52 11.92
N GLN A 70 17.71 8.57 10.86
CA GLN A 70 16.25 8.52 10.92
C GLN A 70 15.68 7.13 10.61
N HIS A 71 16.42 6.31 9.85
CA HIS A 71 15.96 5.02 9.33
C HIS A 71 17.01 3.94 9.55
N GLU A 72 16.60 2.82 10.15
CA GLU A 72 17.42 1.62 10.21
C GLU A 72 17.22 0.78 8.94
N PRO A 73 18.25 0.60 8.09
CA PRO A 73 18.11 -0.23 6.91
C PRO A 73 18.03 -1.71 7.28
N ALA A 74 17.18 -2.47 6.58
CA ALA A 74 17.18 -3.92 6.64
C ALA A 74 18.34 -4.51 5.81
N SER A 75 18.74 -3.84 4.73
CA SER A 75 19.89 -4.24 3.92
C SER A 75 20.42 -3.09 3.07
N ASN A 76 21.72 -3.10 2.80
CA ASN A 76 22.38 -2.17 1.88
C ASN A 76 23.03 -2.95 0.74
N TYR A 77 22.92 -2.41 -0.48
CA TYR A 77 23.53 -2.97 -1.68
C TYR A 77 24.28 -1.87 -2.44
N VAL A 78 25.45 -2.20 -2.99
CA VAL A 78 26.09 -1.37 -4.00
C VAL A 78 25.59 -1.83 -5.37
N LEU A 79 25.02 -0.90 -6.12
CA LEU A 79 24.61 -1.06 -7.51
C LEU A 79 25.67 -0.46 -8.42
N THR A 80 25.97 -1.11 -9.53
CA THR A 80 26.89 -0.58 -10.55
C THR A 80 26.19 -0.54 -11.90
N ASP A 81 26.10 0.63 -12.53
CA ASP A 81 25.51 0.75 -13.87
C ASP A 81 26.50 0.32 -14.98
N SER A 82 26.03 0.29 -16.23
CA SER A 82 26.86 -0.09 -17.39
C SER A 82 28.00 0.88 -17.68
N ALA A 83 27.95 2.12 -17.17
CA ALA A 83 29.01 3.12 -17.27
C ALA A 83 29.99 3.04 -16.10
N GLY A 84 29.79 2.13 -15.14
CA GLY A 84 30.62 1.97 -13.95
C GLY A 84 30.29 2.94 -12.82
N ASN A 85 29.21 3.72 -12.92
CA ASN A 85 28.79 4.55 -11.80
C ASN A 85 28.21 3.67 -10.69
N LYS A 86 28.60 3.98 -9.45
CA LYS A 86 28.13 3.28 -8.27
C LYS A 86 27.01 4.04 -7.58
N TYR A 87 26.05 3.28 -7.07
CA TYR A 87 24.95 3.77 -6.25
C TYR A 87 24.81 2.89 -5.02
N LEU A 88 24.36 3.48 -3.92
CA LEU A 88 23.97 2.73 -2.73
C LEU A 88 22.46 2.58 -2.72
N GLU A 89 21.97 1.35 -2.72
CA GLU A 89 20.57 1.01 -2.48
C GLU A 89 20.39 0.57 -1.03
N SER A 90 19.67 1.37 -0.27
CA SER A 90 19.29 1.10 1.11
C SER A 90 17.83 0.64 1.14
N ILE A 91 17.61 -0.62 1.54
CA ILE A 91 16.29 -1.22 1.67
C ILE A 91 15.81 -1.08 3.12
N ALA A 92 14.66 -0.45 3.33
CA ALA A 92 14.03 -0.36 4.64
C ALA A 92 13.38 -1.68 5.07
N PRO A 93 12.99 -1.84 6.34
CA PRO A 93 12.17 -2.97 6.77
C PRO A 93 10.86 -3.06 5.97
N LEU A 94 10.33 -4.28 5.85
CA LEU A 94 9.00 -4.47 5.27
C LEU A 94 7.96 -3.71 6.09
N PRO A 95 7.04 -2.98 5.44
CA PRO A 95 5.92 -2.35 6.13
C PRO A 95 5.08 -3.38 6.90
N PRO A 96 4.28 -2.94 7.89
CA PRO A 96 3.36 -3.82 8.62
C PRO A 96 2.47 -4.63 7.68
N MET A 97 2.20 -5.90 8.03
CA MET A 97 1.47 -6.83 7.14
C MET A 97 0.08 -6.34 6.71
N TRP A 98 -0.58 -5.49 7.51
CA TRP A 98 -1.89 -4.94 7.15
C TRP A 98 -1.84 -4.01 5.93
N MET A 99 -0.66 -3.50 5.55
CA MET A 99 -0.49 -2.65 4.36
C MET A 99 -0.43 -3.42 3.05
N LEU A 100 -0.22 -4.74 3.12
CA LEU A 100 -0.07 -5.62 1.94
C LEU A 100 0.94 -5.08 0.88
N PRO A 101 2.15 -4.64 1.28
CA PRO A 101 3.14 -4.17 0.32
C PRO A 101 3.67 -5.34 -0.51
N SER A 102 3.95 -5.09 -1.79
CA SER A 102 4.55 -6.07 -2.70
C SER A 102 6.08 -6.16 -2.55
N GLY A 103 6.70 -5.15 -1.95
CA GLY A 103 8.11 -5.07 -1.63
C GLY A 103 8.40 -4.04 -0.54
N ALA A 104 9.62 -4.08 0.00
CA ALA A 104 10.05 -3.08 0.97
C ALA A 104 10.35 -1.72 0.28
N PRO A 105 10.23 -0.60 1.02
CA PRO A 105 10.70 0.69 0.56
C PRO A 105 12.20 0.66 0.26
N ALA A 106 12.60 1.36 -0.78
CA ALA A 106 13.98 1.38 -1.24
C ALA A 106 14.43 2.80 -1.56
N TYR A 107 15.66 3.13 -1.20
CA TYR A 107 16.27 4.44 -1.34
C TYR A 107 17.59 4.29 -2.07
N VAL A 108 17.80 5.06 -3.14
CA VAL A 108 19.01 4.98 -3.96
C VAL A 108 19.78 6.28 -3.89
N PHE A 109 21.02 6.20 -3.45
CA PHE A 109 21.93 7.31 -3.27
C PHE A 109 23.08 7.22 -4.29
N ASP A 110 23.55 8.36 -4.78
CA ASP A 110 24.73 8.40 -5.66
C ASP A 110 26.04 8.14 -4.89
N ALA A 111 27.16 8.16 -5.60
CA ALA A 111 28.50 8.00 -5.01
C ALA A 111 28.91 9.12 -4.03
N LYS A 112 28.19 10.25 -4.00
CA LYS A 112 28.40 11.37 -3.06
C LYS A 112 27.47 11.28 -1.84
N GLY A 113 26.67 10.22 -1.76
CA GLY A 113 25.70 10.01 -0.69
C GLY A 113 24.46 10.86 -0.81
N VAL A 114 24.13 11.37 -1.99
CA VAL A 114 22.92 12.19 -2.21
C VAL A 114 21.81 11.30 -2.77
N LEU A 115 20.62 11.38 -2.18
CA LEU A 115 19.45 10.64 -2.64
C LEU A 115 19.08 11.05 -4.07
N VAL A 116 19.11 10.07 -4.98
CA VAL A 116 18.77 10.23 -6.39
C VAL A 116 17.31 9.89 -6.62
N THR A 117 16.84 8.81 -5.99
CA THR A 117 15.44 8.36 -6.10
C THR A 117 15.08 7.45 -4.93
N TRP A 118 13.79 7.25 -4.73
CA TRP A 118 13.25 6.33 -3.75
C TRP A 118 11.91 5.78 -4.24
N THR A 119 11.47 4.70 -3.62
CA THR A 119 10.12 4.17 -3.83
C THR A 119 9.58 3.63 -2.52
N SER A 120 8.29 3.82 -2.27
CA SER A 120 7.61 3.30 -1.08
C SER A 120 7.34 1.81 -1.18
N ASP A 121 7.24 1.28 -2.41
CA ASP A 121 7.03 -0.13 -2.67
C ASP A 121 7.82 -0.55 -3.93
N SER A 122 8.99 -1.15 -3.72
CA SER A 122 9.85 -1.62 -4.83
C SER A 122 9.28 -2.80 -5.62
N GLY A 123 8.19 -3.42 -5.15
CA GLY A 123 7.49 -4.51 -5.85
C GLY A 123 6.40 -4.02 -6.81
N ASP A 124 5.91 -2.79 -6.67
CA ASP A 124 4.81 -2.24 -7.49
C ASP A 124 5.21 -1.01 -8.32
N ASP A 125 6.44 -0.50 -8.14
CA ASP A 125 6.97 0.61 -8.93
C ASP A 125 7.72 0.11 -10.18
N PRO A 126 7.10 0.15 -11.38
CA PRO A 126 7.74 -0.32 -12.61
C PRO A 126 8.95 0.52 -13.01
N THR A 127 8.95 1.82 -12.66
CA THR A 127 10.06 2.73 -12.98
C THR A 127 11.28 2.36 -12.15
N TYR A 128 11.07 2.08 -10.86
CA TYR A 128 12.12 1.57 -9.98
C TYR A 128 12.68 0.24 -10.48
N GLN A 129 11.79 -0.70 -10.80
CA GLN A 129 12.18 -2.04 -11.24
C GLN A 129 12.99 -2.01 -12.55
N GLN A 130 12.50 -1.29 -13.54
CA GLN A 130 13.17 -1.19 -14.85
C GLN A 130 14.57 -0.59 -14.72
N ARG A 131 14.75 0.41 -13.85
CA ARG A 131 16.01 1.14 -13.72
C ARG A 131 17.03 0.47 -12.81
N TRP A 132 16.61 -0.08 -11.67
CA TRP A 132 17.54 -0.48 -10.60
C TRP A 132 17.65 -2.00 -10.39
N ARG A 133 16.57 -2.76 -10.60
CA ARG A 133 16.60 -4.21 -10.29
C ARG A 133 17.43 -5.04 -11.26
N SER A 134 17.69 -4.53 -12.46
CA SER A 134 18.53 -5.18 -13.47
C SER A 134 20.02 -4.96 -13.25
N LEU A 135 20.41 -4.02 -12.39
CA LEU A 135 21.82 -3.72 -12.13
C LEU A 135 22.47 -4.81 -11.28
N PRO A 136 23.76 -5.14 -11.49
CA PRO A 136 24.54 -5.96 -10.57
C PRO A 136 24.48 -5.40 -9.14
N ARG A 137 24.17 -6.27 -8.17
CA ARG A 137 24.01 -5.91 -6.75
C ARG A 137 25.04 -6.64 -5.91
N THR A 138 25.82 -5.90 -5.13
CA THR A 138 26.71 -6.47 -4.11
C THR A 138 26.20 -6.08 -2.73
N LYS A 139 25.80 -7.07 -1.92
CA LYS A 139 25.32 -6.83 -0.56
C LYS A 139 26.48 -6.36 0.32
N LEU A 140 26.26 -5.28 1.08
CA LEU A 140 27.23 -4.83 2.08
C LEU A 140 27.07 -5.66 3.38
N PRO A 141 28.18 -6.12 3.98
CA PRO A 141 28.14 -7.00 5.16
C PRO A 141 27.78 -6.25 6.45
N ASP A 142 28.20 -4.99 6.57
CA ASP A 142 27.93 -4.15 7.74
C ASP A 142 26.96 -3.03 7.37
N LEU A 143 25.79 -3.02 8.02
CA LEU A 143 24.75 -2.00 7.85
C LEU A 143 25.06 -0.73 8.64
N LYS A 144 25.98 -0.80 9.61
CA LYS A 144 26.38 0.32 10.47
C LYS A 144 27.65 1.03 9.97
N ALA A 145 28.44 0.41 9.11
CA ALA A 145 29.54 1.12 8.46
C ALA A 145 28.99 2.25 7.57
N ASP A 146 29.62 3.41 7.58
CA ASP A 146 29.37 4.41 6.52
C ASP A 146 30.00 3.89 5.22
N PRO A 147 29.21 3.57 4.18
CA PRO A 147 29.76 3.01 2.95
C PRO A 147 30.42 4.06 2.06
N TYR A 148 30.41 5.34 2.44
CA TYR A 148 30.96 6.41 1.64
C TYR A 148 32.45 6.69 1.94
N PRO A 149 33.25 7.06 0.91
CA PRO A 149 32.88 7.10 -0.52
C PRO A 149 32.76 5.70 -1.15
N LEU A 150 31.87 5.55 -2.14
CA LEU A 150 31.66 4.29 -2.89
C LEU A 150 32.75 4.00 -3.93
#